data_AF-A0A525JEH9-F1
#
_entry.id   AF-A0A525JEH9-F1
#
_cell.length_a   1.000
_cell.length_b   1.000
_cell.length_c   1.000
_cell.angle_alpha   90.00
_cell.angle_beta   90.00
_cell.angle_gamma   90.00
#
_symmetry.space_group_name_H-M   'P 1'
#
loop_
_entity.id
_entity.type
_entity.pdbx_description
1 polymer ?
#
loop_
_entity_poly.entity_id
_entity_poly.type
_entity_poly.pdbx_seq_one_letter_code
_entity_poly.pdbx_strand_id
1 'polypeptide(L)'
;MSVDPSNATATAGVDYVRAQIAGAIKQAADSIGASFEYLLSTAKMESNFNPRAGASTSSAHGLFQFIEQTWLGTVKEAGTQLGYGKYADAITKSSSGTYSVSNPAARTAIMKLRDDPAASAAMAAVLTQSNSFKLTGKIGRRPTDAELYMAHFMGVGGAARLISNAEDNPQASGARLFPNAAAANRSIFYDSSGRARSVSEVYSVLTSRYASAASSQATRTAMASVGATPSMGVIPTSTTLASAAPAVAPVDNAAFLSSFPDVQSVAPVPVASASTTTNTSPPTDPVFRSLFQAGKRTQPVSPAVHELWGNSPSLTSVVPPVAPANSAQTPNANAPQSLDLFSDRNGTFSS
;
A
#
# COMPACT_ATOMS: atom_id res chain seq x y z
N MET A 1 7.27 35.47 -33.40
CA MET A 1 6.68 34.53 -32.42
C MET A 1 6.89 35.14 -31.05
N SER A 2 5.83 35.62 -30.39
CA SER A 2 5.93 36.17 -29.03
C SER A 2 5.82 35.00 -28.05
N VAL A 3 6.87 34.74 -27.27
CA VAL A 3 6.82 33.76 -26.18
C VAL A 3 6.06 34.39 -25.02
N ASP A 4 4.96 33.76 -24.60
CA ASP A 4 4.15 34.25 -23.48
C ASP A 4 4.95 34.11 -22.16
N PRO A 5 5.32 35.23 -21.50
CA PRO A 5 6.14 35.20 -20.28
C PRO A 5 5.44 34.49 -19.11
N SER A 6 4.10 34.36 -19.16
CA SER A 6 3.31 33.66 -18.14
C SER A 6 3.62 32.16 -18.13
N ASN A 7 3.86 31.57 -19.30
CA ASN A 7 4.12 30.15 -19.44
C ASN A 7 5.56 29.79 -19.05
N ALA A 8 6.51 30.70 -19.30
CA ALA A 8 7.91 30.56 -18.86
C ALA A 8 8.02 30.61 -17.33
N THR A 9 7.28 31.50 -16.68
CA THR A 9 7.26 31.65 -15.22
C THR A 9 6.62 30.44 -14.52
N ALA A 10 5.52 29.92 -15.08
CA ALA A 10 4.88 28.70 -14.59
C ALA A 10 5.80 27.47 -14.72
N THR A 11 6.52 27.35 -15.85
CA THR A 11 7.47 26.26 -16.08
C THR A 11 8.64 26.30 -15.09
N ALA A 12 9.24 27.48 -14.87
CA ALA A 12 10.32 27.65 -13.90
C ALA A 12 9.87 27.32 -12.46
N GLY A 13 8.64 27.68 -12.09
CA GLY A 13 8.07 27.32 -10.79
C GLY A 13 7.88 25.81 -10.60
N VAL A 14 7.43 25.11 -11.64
CA VAL A 14 7.30 23.65 -11.63
C VAL A 14 8.67 22.97 -11.50
N ASP A 15 9.69 23.48 -12.17
CA ASP A 15 11.04 22.93 -12.11
C ASP A 15 11.68 23.13 -10.73
N TYR A 16 11.45 24.27 -10.08
CA TYR A 16 11.87 24.50 -8.70
C TYR A 16 11.23 23.52 -7.71
N VAL A 17 9.91 23.32 -7.79
CA VAL A 17 9.19 22.36 -6.93
C VAL A 17 9.71 20.93 -7.16
N ARG A 18 9.97 20.54 -8.42
CA ARG A 18 10.55 19.23 -8.73
C ARG A 18 11.96 19.07 -8.17
N ALA A 19 12.78 20.11 -8.19
CA ALA A 19 14.12 20.07 -7.59
C ALA A 19 14.06 19.89 -6.06
N GLN A 20 13.13 20.56 -5.38
CA GLN A 20 12.90 20.36 -3.95
C GLN A 20 12.44 18.93 -3.63
N ILE A 21 11.50 18.39 -4.42
CA ILE A 21 11.03 17.01 -4.28
C ILE A 21 12.17 16.02 -4.52
N ALA A 22 12.96 16.21 -5.58
CA ALA A 22 14.13 15.40 -5.87
C ALA A 22 15.13 15.43 -4.70
N GLY A 23 15.35 16.60 -4.10
CA GLY A 23 16.22 16.76 -2.93
C GLY A 23 15.73 15.97 -1.71
N ALA A 24 14.44 16.08 -1.39
CA ALA A 24 13.83 15.31 -0.30
C ALA A 24 13.92 13.79 -0.53
N ILE A 25 13.65 13.35 -1.77
CA ILE A 25 13.76 11.94 -2.16
C ILE A 25 15.22 11.46 -2.05
N LYS A 26 16.19 12.26 -2.48
CA LYS A 26 17.61 11.93 -2.37
C LYS A 26 18.04 11.79 -0.92
N GLN A 27 17.66 12.73 -0.06
CA GLN A 27 17.98 12.68 1.37
C GLN A 27 17.38 11.43 2.05
N ALA A 28 16.14 11.07 1.72
CA ALA A 28 15.53 9.85 2.24
C ALA A 28 16.23 8.59 1.73
N ALA A 29 16.56 8.54 0.44
CA ALA A 29 17.29 7.44 -0.17
C ALA A 29 18.64 7.21 0.50
N ASP A 30 19.44 8.27 0.66
CA ASP A 30 20.77 8.22 1.26
C ASP A 30 20.71 7.80 2.74
N SER A 31 19.76 8.32 3.51
CA SER A 31 19.67 8.06 4.95
C SER A 31 19.17 6.65 5.30
N ILE A 32 18.34 6.05 4.44
CA ILE A 32 17.70 4.74 4.69
C ILE A 32 18.34 3.62 3.84
N GLY A 33 19.17 3.98 2.85
CA GLY A 33 19.85 3.03 1.96
C GLY A 33 18.97 2.47 0.84
N ALA A 34 17.90 3.19 0.47
CA ALA A 34 17.05 2.83 -0.67
C ALA A 34 17.62 3.40 -1.98
N SER A 35 17.25 2.83 -3.13
CA SER A 35 17.66 3.36 -4.44
C SER A 35 16.99 4.72 -4.70
N PHE A 36 17.81 5.76 -4.90
CA PHE A 36 17.31 7.10 -5.25
C PHE A 36 16.53 7.09 -6.57
N GLU A 37 17.09 6.43 -7.59
CA GLU A 37 16.45 6.31 -8.91
C GLU A 37 15.11 5.57 -8.82
N TYR A 38 15.04 4.51 -8.00
CA TYR A 38 13.79 3.82 -7.72
C TYR A 38 12.75 4.76 -7.12
N LEU A 39 13.06 5.44 -6.01
CA LEU A 39 12.09 6.31 -5.34
C LEU A 39 11.63 7.45 -6.24
N LEU A 40 12.53 8.03 -7.02
CA LEU A 40 12.19 9.09 -7.96
C LEU A 40 11.28 8.57 -9.09
N SER A 41 11.58 7.39 -9.62
CA SER A 41 10.76 6.74 -10.66
C SER A 41 9.38 6.37 -10.13
N THR A 42 9.29 5.90 -8.88
CA THR A 42 8.01 5.62 -8.22
C THR A 42 7.22 6.91 -8.02
N ALA A 43 7.82 7.99 -7.52
CA ALA A 43 7.13 9.28 -7.38
C ALA A 43 6.62 9.82 -8.73
N LYS A 44 7.36 9.59 -9.83
CA LYS A 44 6.91 9.89 -11.19
C LYS A 44 5.67 9.08 -11.57
N MET A 45 5.66 7.77 -11.33
CA MET A 45 4.55 6.90 -11.70
C MET A 45 3.29 7.14 -10.86
N GLU A 46 3.46 7.34 -9.56
CA GLU A 46 2.35 7.40 -8.61
C GLU A 46 1.65 8.77 -8.60
N SER A 47 2.40 9.86 -8.72
CA SER A 47 1.86 11.21 -8.56
C SER A 47 2.32 12.22 -9.60
N ASN A 48 3.20 11.81 -10.54
CA ASN A 48 3.89 12.73 -11.43
C ASN A 48 4.61 13.87 -10.66
N PHE A 49 5.20 13.53 -9.51
CA PHE A 49 5.82 14.47 -8.56
C PHE A 49 4.85 15.49 -7.95
N ASN A 50 3.55 15.19 -7.85
CA ASN A 50 2.61 16.04 -7.13
C ASN A 50 2.44 15.57 -5.68
N PRO A 51 2.94 16.31 -4.68
CA PRO A 51 2.85 15.90 -3.28
C PRO A 51 1.42 15.94 -2.74
N ARG A 52 0.47 16.53 -3.46
CA ARG A 52 -0.95 16.58 -3.09
C ARG A 52 -1.82 15.77 -4.04
N ALA A 53 -1.24 14.84 -4.80
CA ALA A 53 -2.01 13.90 -5.60
C ALA A 53 -2.94 13.08 -4.71
N GLY A 54 -4.18 12.93 -5.12
CA GLY A 54 -5.20 12.16 -4.41
C GLY A 54 -6.02 11.33 -5.39
N ALA A 55 -6.16 10.04 -5.12
CA ALA A 55 -6.98 9.17 -5.94
C ALA A 55 -8.47 9.32 -5.57
N SER A 56 -9.34 9.51 -6.55
CA SER A 56 -10.79 9.66 -6.33
C SER A 56 -11.50 8.38 -5.85
N THR A 57 -10.85 7.23 -5.97
CA THR A 57 -11.46 5.91 -5.73
C THR A 57 -10.86 5.15 -4.53
N SER A 58 -9.88 5.75 -3.83
CA SER A 58 -9.22 5.13 -2.69
C SER A 58 -8.66 6.16 -1.73
N SER A 59 -8.06 5.71 -0.63
CA SER A 59 -7.35 6.59 0.29
C SER A 59 -5.94 6.96 -0.19
N ALA A 60 -5.51 6.51 -1.37
CA ALA A 60 -4.16 6.76 -1.89
C ALA A 60 -3.90 8.27 -2.06
N HIS A 61 -2.83 8.77 -1.43
CA HIS A 61 -2.50 10.20 -1.39
C HIS A 61 -0.98 10.45 -1.35
N GLY A 62 -0.57 11.60 -1.85
CA GLY A 62 0.81 12.09 -1.77
C GLY A 62 1.74 11.56 -2.85
N LEU A 63 3.02 11.89 -2.73
CA LEU A 63 4.04 11.57 -3.75
C LEU A 63 4.08 10.10 -4.16
N PHE A 64 3.87 9.21 -3.19
CA PHE A 64 3.95 7.75 -3.34
C PHE A 64 2.58 7.06 -3.21
N GLN A 65 1.48 7.82 -3.31
CA GLN A 65 0.11 7.29 -3.31
C GLN A 65 -0.19 6.28 -2.18
N PHE A 66 0.33 6.54 -0.97
CA PHE A 66 0.11 5.67 0.18
C PHE A 66 -1.38 5.56 0.51
N ILE A 67 -1.89 4.33 0.56
CA ILE A 67 -3.20 4.04 1.15
C ILE A 67 -3.13 4.11 2.68
N GLU A 68 -4.26 4.41 3.32
CA GLU A 68 -4.33 4.70 4.76
C GLU A 68 -3.69 3.62 5.65
N GLN A 69 -4.01 2.34 5.44
CA GLN A 69 -3.49 1.27 6.31
C GLN A 69 -1.97 1.10 6.16
N THR A 70 -1.46 1.15 4.93
CA THR A 70 -0.01 1.10 4.69
C THR A 70 0.68 2.32 5.28
N TRP A 71 0.09 3.51 5.15
CA TRP A 71 0.62 4.74 5.75
C TRP A 71 0.69 4.62 7.27
N LEU A 72 -0.42 4.27 7.92
CA LEU A 72 -0.49 4.14 9.38
C LEU A 72 0.49 3.07 9.88
N GLY A 73 0.58 1.93 9.20
CA GLY A 73 1.55 0.91 9.58
C GLY A 73 2.98 1.38 9.42
N THR A 74 3.33 2.04 8.31
CA THR A 74 4.69 2.54 8.09
C THR A 74 5.06 3.61 9.14
N VAL A 75 4.15 4.54 9.44
CA VAL A 75 4.35 5.55 10.49
C VAL A 75 4.44 4.88 11.88
N LYS A 76 3.61 3.88 12.17
CA LYS A 76 3.66 3.17 13.46
C LYS A 76 5.00 2.48 13.67
N GLU A 77 5.47 1.76 12.66
CA GLU A 77 6.64 0.90 12.77
C GLU A 77 7.95 1.72 12.65
N ALA A 78 8.03 2.69 11.72
CA ALA A 78 9.25 3.47 11.47
C ALA A 78 9.26 4.89 12.04
N GLY A 79 8.10 5.43 12.42
CA GLY A 79 7.96 6.85 12.70
C GLY A 79 8.91 7.36 13.76
N THR A 80 9.13 6.61 14.84
CA THR A 80 10.08 6.99 15.90
C THR A 80 11.51 7.16 15.38
N GLN A 81 11.99 6.22 14.56
CA GLN A 81 13.34 6.27 13.99
C GLN A 81 13.51 7.42 12.99
N LEU A 82 12.42 7.82 12.34
CA LEU A 82 12.38 8.89 11.36
C LEU A 82 12.05 10.28 11.96
N GLY A 83 11.96 10.41 13.29
CA GLY A 83 11.63 11.68 13.96
C GLY A 83 10.14 12.02 14.03
N TYR A 84 9.27 11.08 13.66
CA TYR A 84 7.80 11.15 13.71
C TYR A 84 7.21 10.39 14.92
N GLY A 85 7.96 10.18 16.01
CA GLY A 85 7.55 9.38 17.17
C GLY A 85 6.18 9.77 17.75
N LYS A 86 5.92 11.08 17.91
CA LYS A 86 4.61 11.58 18.38
C LYS A 86 3.42 11.10 17.54
N TYR A 87 3.64 10.88 16.24
CA TYR A 87 2.63 10.38 15.32
C TYR A 87 2.51 8.85 15.42
N ALA A 88 3.64 8.15 15.56
CA ALA A 88 3.69 6.71 15.75
C ALA A 88 2.99 6.26 17.05
N ASP A 89 3.16 7.03 18.13
CA ASP A 89 2.56 6.76 19.44
C ASP A 89 1.04 6.86 19.43
N ALA A 90 0.49 7.75 18.60
CA ALA A 90 -0.95 7.93 18.45
C ALA A 90 -1.63 6.81 17.62
N ILE A 91 -0.85 5.92 17.01
CA ILE A 91 -1.36 4.81 16.19
C ILE A 91 -1.38 3.53 17.02
N THR A 92 -2.52 2.85 17.01
CA THR A 92 -2.70 1.53 17.62
C THR A 92 -2.72 0.47 16.53
N LYS A 93 -2.02 -0.65 16.78
CA LYS A 93 -2.10 -1.87 15.98
C LYS A 93 -2.94 -2.88 16.74
N SER A 94 -4.03 -3.37 16.15
CA SER A 94 -4.83 -4.45 16.74
C SER A 94 -4.09 -5.78 16.70
N SER A 95 -4.56 -6.77 17.46
CA SER A 95 -4.08 -8.15 17.36
C SER A 95 -4.25 -8.76 15.97
N SER A 96 -5.25 -8.30 15.20
CA SER A 96 -5.47 -8.68 13.80
C SER A 96 -4.54 -7.97 12.81
N GLY A 97 -3.68 -7.06 13.26
CA GLY A 97 -2.75 -6.30 12.41
C GLY A 97 -3.32 -5.04 11.77
N THR A 98 -4.54 -4.63 12.13
CA THR A 98 -5.16 -3.39 11.62
C THR A 98 -4.65 -2.18 12.38
N TYR A 99 -4.38 -1.08 11.68
CA TYR A 99 -3.92 0.17 12.28
C TYR A 99 -5.06 1.18 12.42
N SER A 100 -5.16 1.85 13.57
CA SER A 100 -6.18 2.85 13.86
C SER A 100 -5.64 4.01 14.70
N VAL A 101 -6.35 5.14 14.67
CA VAL A 101 -6.04 6.33 15.46
C VAL A 101 -7.33 6.82 16.10
N SER A 102 -7.43 6.74 17.43
CA SER A 102 -8.67 7.04 18.15
C SER A 102 -8.99 8.54 18.18
N ASN A 103 -7.96 9.40 18.28
CA ASN A 103 -8.15 10.85 18.31
C ASN A 103 -8.32 11.41 16.87
N PRO A 104 -9.46 12.05 16.53
CA PRO A 104 -9.70 12.54 15.17
C PRO A 104 -8.73 13.63 14.69
N ALA A 105 -8.28 14.52 15.58
CA ALA A 105 -7.32 15.57 15.25
C ALA A 105 -5.93 14.97 14.98
N ALA A 106 -5.51 14.02 15.80
CA ALA A 106 -4.27 13.26 15.56
C ALA A 106 -4.33 12.50 14.25
N ARG A 107 -5.45 11.81 13.96
CA ARG A 107 -5.65 11.10 12.69
C ARG A 107 -5.50 12.03 11.50
N THR A 108 -6.13 13.21 11.57
CA THR A 108 -6.04 14.23 10.51
C THR A 108 -4.60 14.69 10.29
N ALA A 109 -3.87 14.96 11.39
CA ALA A 109 -2.47 15.37 11.32
C ALA A 109 -1.57 14.27 10.72
N ILE A 110 -1.77 13.00 11.11
CA ILE A 110 -1.03 11.85 10.58
C ILE A 110 -1.31 11.67 9.09
N MET A 111 -2.57 11.77 8.66
CA MET A 111 -2.92 11.62 7.25
C MET A 111 -2.34 12.73 6.38
N LYS A 112 -2.26 13.96 6.91
CA LYS A 112 -1.72 15.14 6.22
C LYS A 112 -0.19 15.07 6.00
N LEU A 113 0.53 14.28 6.79
CA LEU A 113 1.97 14.06 6.56
C LEU A 113 2.27 13.42 5.20
N ARG A 114 1.30 12.79 4.53
CA ARG A 114 1.48 12.28 3.16
C ARG A 114 1.77 13.38 2.15
N ASP A 115 1.40 14.61 2.47
CA ASP A 115 1.59 15.81 1.63
C ASP A 115 3.00 16.38 1.77
N ASP A 116 3.72 16.00 2.83
CA ASP A 116 5.08 16.48 3.10
C ASP A 116 6.07 15.63 2.30
N PRO A 117 6.84 16.23 1.36
CA PRO A 117 7.77 15.48 0.53
C PRO A 117 8.82 14.68 1.33
N ALA A 118 9.31 15.22 2.44
CA ALA A 118 10.34 14.58 3.24
C ALA A 118 9.75 13.39 4.02
N ALA A 119 8.61 13.57 4.67
CA ALA A 119 7.92 12.50 5.39
C ALA A 119 7.50 11.37 4.43
N SER A 120 6.90 11.74 3.30
CA SER A 120 6.44 10.79 2.29
C SER A 120 7.61 9.99 1.68
N ALA A 121 8.72 10.66 1.36
CA ALA A 121 9.92 10.01 0.84
C ALA A 121 10.61 9.10 1.87
N ALA A 122 10.72 9.53 3.13
CA ALA A 122 11.30 8.72 4.20
C ALA A 122 10.48 7.44 4.43
N MET A 123 9.15 7.57 4.50
CA MET A 123 8.24 6.42 4.66
C MET A 123 8.30 5.49 3.42
N ALA A 124 8.41 6.04 2.21
CA ALA A 124 8.57 5.25 1.00
C ALA A 124 9.91 4.50 0.97
N ALA A 125 10.99 5.12 1.43
CA ALA A 125 12.31 4.49 1.48
C ALA A 125 12.34 3.31 2.47
N VAL A 126 11.77 3.45 3.68
CA VAL A 126 11.70 2.31 4.63
C VAL A 126 10.81 1.19 4.10
N LEU A 127 9.65 1.52 3.49
CA LEU A 127 8.78 0.50 2.90
C LEU A 127 9.48 -0.22 1.74
N THR A 128 10.29 0.49 0.96
CA THR A 128 11.09 -0.09 -0.13
C THR A 128 12.11 -1.08 0.41
N GLN A 129 12.82 -0.75 1.49
CA GLN A 129 13.75 -1.67 2.13
C GLN A 129 13.04 -2.90 2.69
N SER A 130 11.87 -2.72 3.30
CA SER A 130 11.03 -3.84 3.77
C SER A 130 10.66 -4.76 2.62
N ASN A 131 10.18 -4.20 1.51
CA ASN A 131 9.80 -4.97 0.32
C ASN A 131 11.02 -5.69 -0.28
N SER A 132 12.17 -5.03 -0.37
CA SER A 132 13.42 -5.61 -0.85
C SER A 132 13.84 -6.81 -0.02
N PHE A 133 13.85 -6.66 1.31
CA PHE A 133 14.20 -7.73 2.23
C PHE A 133 13.25 -8.93 2.12
N LYS A 134 11.94 -8.69 2.23
CA LYS A 134 10.94 -9.75 2.16
C LYS A 134 10.92 -10.45 0.79
N LEU A 135 11.08 -9.69 -0.29
CA LEU A 135 11.09 -10.24 -1.63
C LEU A 135 12.36 -11.06 -1.88
N THR A 136 13.53 -10.59 -1.40
CA THR A 136 14.78 -11.35 -1.42
C THR A 136 14.61 -12.72 -0.75
N GLY A 137 13.99 -12.75 0.42
CA GLY A 137 13.71 -14.01 1.13
C GLY A 137 12.79 -14.97 0.36
N LYS A 138 11.95 -14.47 -0.56
CA LYS A 138 11.05 -15.30 -1.37
C LYS A 138 11.66 -15.76 -2.70
N ILE A 139 12.53 -14.96 -3.31
CA ILE A 139 13.08 -15.24 -4.65
C ILE A 139 14.56 -15.67 -4.63
N GLY A 140 15.22 -15.67 -3.47
CA GLY A 140 16.60 -16.14 -3.31
C GLY A 140 17.69 -15.23 -3.89
N ARG A 141 17.30 -14.07 -4.45
CA ARG A 141 18.21 -13.04 -4.98
C ARG A 141 17.67 -11.65 -4.67
N ARG A 142 18.53 -10.64 -4.76
CA ARG A 142 18.09 -9.25 -4.65
C ARG A 142 17.11 -8.94 -5.80
N PRO A 143 15.93 -8.34 -5.53
CA PRO A 143 15.02 -7.92 -6.60
C PRO A 143 15.60 -6.73 -7.37
N THR A 144 15.28 -6.67 -8.65
CA THR A 144 15.49 -5.48 -9.48
C THR A 144 14.53 -4.35 -9.09
N ASP A 145 14.82 -3.12 -9.49
CA ASP A 145 13.94 -1.98 -9.20
C ASP A 145 12.54 -2.14 -9.83
N ALA A 146 12.44 -2.79 -10.99
CA ALA A 146 11.16 -3.14 -11.60
C ALA A 146 10.37 -4.18 -10.76
N GLU A 147 11.05 -5.18 -10.19
CA GLU A 147 10.44 -6.18 -9.31
C GLU A 147 10.05 -5.59 -7.94
N LEU A 148 10.83 -4.64 -7.42
CA LEU A 148 10.44 -3.84 -6.26
C LEU A 148 9.16 -3.05 -6.53
N TYR A 149 9.04 -2.49 -7.74
CA TYR A 149 7.80 -1.83 -8.14
C TYR A 149 6.63 -2.82 -8.29
N MET A 150 6.87 -4.04 -8.78
CA MET A 150 5.85 -5.10 -8.73
C MET A 150 5.41 -5.36 -7.29
N ALA A 151 6.33 -5.45 -6.33
CA ALA A 151 5.99 -5.62 -4.91
C ALA A 151 5.22 -4.43 -4.34
N HIS A 152 5.54 -3.20 -4.74
CA HIS A 152 4.75 -2.02 -4.38
C HIS A 152 3.31 -2.12 -4.91
N PHE A 153 3.15 -2.52 -6.17
CA PHE A 153 1.86 -2.64 -6.83
C PHE A 153 1.00 -3.77 -6.30
N MET A 154 1.62 -4.93 -6.08
CA MET A 154 0.92 -6.21 -5.89
C MET A 154 1.25 -6.95 -4.60
N GLY A 155 2.01 -6.29 -3.72
CA GLY A 155 2.54 -6.90 -2.51
C GLY A 155 3.67 -7.87 -2.80
N VAL A 156 4.47 -8.12 -1.78
CA VAL A 156 5.65 -8.98 -1.88
C VAL A 156 5.27 -10.41 -2.28
N GLY A 157 4.19 -10.96 -1.72
CA GLY A 157 3.70 -12.29 -2.08
C GLY A 157 3.23 -12.39 -3.54
N GLY A 158 2.51 -11.38 -4.04
CA GLY A 158 2.07 -11.34 -5.43
C GLY A 158 3.24 -11.20 -6.40
N ALA A 159 4.21 -10.34 -6.08
CA ALA A 159 5.40 -10.12 -6.90
C ALA A 159 6.27 -11.36 -6.96
N ALA A 160 6.54 -12.01 -5.82
CA ALA A 160 7.27 -13.28 -5.78
C ALA A 160 6.59 -14.34 -6.65
N ARG A 161 5.27 -14.48 -6.53
CA ARG A 161 4.50 -15.42 -7.36
C ARG A 161 4.61 -15.10 -8.85
N LEU A 162 4.59 -13.82 -9.23
CA LEU A 162 4.74 -13.39 -10.62
C LEU A 162 6.14 -13.72 -11.14
N ILE A 163 7.18 -13.38 -10.36
CA ILE A 163 8.59 -13.60 -10.70
C ILE A 163 8.85 -15.08 -10.92
N SER A 164 8.54 -15.93 -9.93
CA SER A 164 8.76 -17.38 -10.05
C SER A 164 7.97 -17.98 -11.22
N ASN A 165 6.72 -17.55 -11.47
CA ASN A 165 5.97 -18.07 -12.62
C ASN A 165 6.48 -17.51 -13.96
N ALA A 166 7.11 -16.34 -14.00
CA ALA A 166 7.74 -15.84 -15.22
C ALA A 166 8.99 -16.65 -15.59
N GLU A 167 9.70 -17.18 -14.58
CA GLU A 167 10.85 -18.07 -14.73
C GLU A 167 10.40 -19.51 -15.05
N ASP A 168 9.49 -20.08 -14.26
CA ASP A 168 9.13 -21.50 -14.33
C ASP A 168 8.01 -21.81 -15.33
N ASN A 169 7.03 -20.91 -15.48
CA ASN A 169 5.80 -21.14 -16.24
C ASN A 169 5.42 -19.92 -17.12
N PRO A 170 6.31 -19.44 -18.00
CA PRO A 170 6.18 -18.13 -18.66
C PRO A 170 4.92 -17.98 -19.52
N GLN A 171 4.36 -19.08 -20.02
CA GLN A 171 3.17 -19.11 -20.89
C GLN A 171 1.85 -19.25 -20.12
N ALA A 172 1.89 -19.46 -18.81
CA ALA A 172 0.68 -19.51 -17.99
C ALA A 172 -0.11 -18.20 -18.09
N SER A 173 -1.44 -18.26 -18.07
CA SER A 173 -2.25 -17.04 -18.13
C SER A 173 -2.09 -16.21 -16.85
N GLY A 174 -1.60 -14.98 -16.99
CA GLY A 174 -1.46 -14.03 -15.87
C GLY A 174 -2.82 -13.68 -15.27
N ALA A 175 -3.86 -13.56 -16.10
CA ALA A 175 -5.22 -13.29 -15.64
C ALA A 175 -5.81 -14.44 -14.80
N ARG A 176 -5.50 -15.70 -15.15
CA ARG A 176 -5.90 -16.86 -14.36
C ARG A 176 -5.11 -16.96 -13.06
N LEU A 177 -3.83 -16.58 -13.08
CA LEU A 177 -2.97 -16.61 -11.91
C LEU A 177 -3.36 -15.53 -10.88
N PHE A 178 -3.78 -14.35 -11.36
CA PHE A 178 -4.16 -13.21 -10.53
C PHE A 178 -5.55 -12.64 -10.92
N PRO A 179 -6.65 -13.35 -10.64
CA PRO A 179 -7.98 -12.97 -11.15
C PRO A 179 -8.47 -11.61 -10.63
N ASN A 180 -8.32 -11.34 -9.33
CA ASN A 180 -8.73 -10.05 -8.74
C ASN A 180 -7.91 -8.89 -9.32
N ALA A 181 -6.61 -9.12 -9.49
CA ALA A 181 -5.70 -8.14 -10.08
C ALA A 181 -6.05 -7.85 -11.54
N ALA A 182 -6.36 -8.90 -12.30
CA ALA A 182 -6.75 -8.82 -13.70
C ALA A 182 -8.08 -8.08 -13.91
N ALA A 183 -9.04 -8.28 -13.01
CA ALA A 183 -10.30 -7.55 -13.00
C ALA A 183 -10.09 -6.05 -12.73
N ALA A 184 -9.25 -5.71 -11.75
CA ALA A 184 -8.98 -4.33 -11.36
C ALA A 184 -8.09 -3.58 -12.37
N ASN A 185 -7.19 -4.29 -13.06
CA ASN A 185 -6.13 -3.72 -13.90
C ASN A 185 -6.07 -4.39 -15.26
N ARG A 186 -7.19 -4.32 -15.99
CA ARG A 186 -7.37 -4.92 -17.33
C ARG A 186 -6.22 -4.62 -18.29
N SER A 187 -5.73 -3.38 -18.32
CA SER A 187 -4.65 -2.94 -19.22
C SER A 187 -3.29 -3.56 -18.92
N ILE A 188 -3.10 -4.18 -17.75
CA ILE A 188 -1.90 -4.95 -17.38
C ILE A 188 -2.05 -6.42 -17.76
N PHE A 189 -3.23 -6.99 -17.56
CA PHE A 189 -3.45 -8.43 -17.72
C PHE A 189 -4.02 -8.85 -19.08
N TYR A 190 -4.43 -7.90 -19.92
CA TYR A 190 -5.00 -8.18 -21.23
C TYR A 190 -4.45 -7.20 -22.28
N ASP A 191 -4.28 -7.69 -23.51
CA ASP A 191 -3.94 -6.84 -24.64
C ASP A 191 -5.16 -6.07 -25.20
N SER A 192 -4.95 -5.24 -26.21
CA SER A 192 -6.00 -4.41 -26.82
C SER A 192 -7.10 -5.24 -27.51
N SER A 193 -6.81 -6.48 -27.92
CA SER A 193 -7.81 -7.40 -28.46
C SER A 193 -8.64 -8.10 -27.38
N GLY A 194 -8.26 -7.93 -26.11
CA GLY A 194 -8.90 -8.58 -24.96
C GLY A 194 -8.35 -9.96 -24.62
N ARG A 195 -7.32 -10.43 -25.35
CA ARG A 195 -6.62 -11.69 -25.04
C ARG A 195 -5.88 -11.55 -23.70
N ALA A 196 -6.00 -12.57 -22.85
CA ALA A 196 -5.28 -12.61 -21.58
C ALA A 196 -3.78 -12.75 -21.85
N ARG A 197 -2.99 -11.86 -21.23
CA ARG A 197 -1.54 -11.94 -21.26
C ARG A 197 -1.04 -13.14 -20.47
N SER A 198 0.05 -13.74 -20.93
CA SER A 198 0.83 -14.70 -20.17
C SER A 198 1.52 -14.03 -18.98
N VAL A 199 2.04 -14.83 -18.05
CA VAL A 199 2.80 -14.32 -16.91
C VAL A 199 4.04 -13.54 -17.37
N SER A 200 4.78 -14.06 -18.35
CA SER A 200 5.95 -13.36 -18.92
C SER A 200 5.55 -12.04 -19.59
N GLU A 201 4.42 -12.00 -20.29
CA GLU A 201 3.88 -10.75 -20.87
C GLU A 201 3.48 -9.74 -19.77
N VAL A 202 2.87 -10.18 -18.66
CA VAL A 202 2.54 -9.29 -17.53
C VAL A 202 3.81 -8.75 -16.86
N TYR A 203 4.80 -9.60 -16.62
CA TYR A 203 6.10 -9.20 -16.09
C TYR A 203 6.78 -8.16 -16.99
N SER A 204 6.79 -8.39 -18.30
CA SER A 204 7.35 -7.48 -19.31
C SER A 204 6.63 -6.13 -19.34
N VAL A 205 5.29 -6.12 -19.25
CA VAL A 205 4.50 -4.87 -19.19
C VAL A 205 4.87 -4.04 -17.96
N LEU A 206 4.99 -4.66 -16.79
CA LEU A 206 5.33 -3.96 -15.55
C LEU A 206 6.77 -3.43 -15.58
N THR A 207 7.71 -4.23 -16.08
CA THR A 207 9.10 -3.82 -16.29
C THR A 207 9.21 -2.65 -17.25
N SER A 208 8.51 -2.71 -18.38
CA SER A 208 8.51 -1.65 -19.41
C SER A 208 7.92 -0.34 -18.90
N ARG A 209 6.85 -0.41 -18.08
CA ARG A 209 6.26 0.77 -17.43
C ARG A 209 7.24 1.44 -16.48
N TYR A 210 7.90 0.66 -15.64
CA TYR A 210 8.95 1.16 -14.76
C TYR A 210 10.09 1.82 -15.55
N ALA A 211 10.62 1.15 -16.57
CA ALA A 211 11.69 1.66 -17.41
C ALA A 211 11.30 2.97 -18.13
N SER A 212 10.04 3.09 -18.56
CA SER A 212 9.49 4.31 -19.17
C SER A 212 9.45 5.47 -18.18
N ALA A 213 9.14 5.21 -16.90
CA ALA A 213 9.16 6.22 -15.87
C ALA A 213 10.58 6.64 -15.49
N ALA A 214 11.49 5.68 -15.31
CA ALA A 214 12.88 5.92 -14.99
C ALA A 214 13.60 6.76 -16.07
N SER A 215 13.37 6.42 -17.34
CA SER A 215 13.97 7.14 -18.49
C SER A 215 13.26 8.44 -18.88
N SER A 216 12.13 8.77 -18.23
CA SER A 216 11.33 9.94 -18.60
C SER A 216 12.12 11.24 -18.48
N GLN A 217 11.84 12.22 -19.35
CA GLN A 217 12.51 13.52 -19.30
C GLN A 217 12.36 14.19 -17.92
N ALA A 218 11.17 14.08 -17.31
CA ALA A 218 10.91 14.65 -15.99
C ALA A 218 11.79 14.02 -14.91
N THR A 219 11.94 12.68 -14.92
CA THR A 219 12.83 11.97 -13.98
C THR A 219 14.29 12.37 -14.21
N ARG A 220 14.76 12.39 -15.46
CA ARG A 220 16.14 12.80 -15.79
C ARG A 220 16.44 14.24 -15.36
N THR A 221 15.54 15.18 -15.61
CA THR A 221 15.68 16.58 -15.14
C THR A 221 15.70 16.65 -13.61
N ALA A 222 14.84 15.90 -12.91
CA ALA A 222 14.82 15.86 -11.46
C ALA A 222 16.12 15.27 -10.88
N MET A 223 16.67 14.20 -11.46
CA MET A 223 17.99 13.67 -11.06
C MET A 223 19.11 14.70 -11.27
N ALA A 224 19.13 15.34 -12.43
CA ALA A 224 20.14 16.36 -12.74
C ALA A 224 20.07 17.56 -11.79
N SER A 225 18.87 17.96 -11.35
CA SER A 225 18.67 19.10 -10.45
C SER A 225 19.33 18.94 -9.06
N VAL A 226 19.62 17.70 -8.66
CA VAL A 226 20.29 17.37 -7.39
C VAL A 226 21.70 16.83 -7.60
N GLY A 227 22.27 17.02 -8.80
CA GLY A 227 23.61 16.55 -9.14
C GLY A 227 23.76 15.03 -9.24
N ALA A 228 22.66 14.29 -9.41
CA ALA A 228 22.70 12.85 -9.61
C ALA A 228 22.86 12.51 -11.10
N THR A 229 23.84 11.67 -11.43
CA THR A 229 24.02 11.11 -12.78
C THR A 229 23.22 9.82 -12.95
N PRO A 230 22.59 9.55 -14.10
CA PRO A 230 21.91 8.28 -14.37
C PRO A 230 22.87 7.09 -14.20
N SER A 231 22.42 6.02 -13.53
CA SER A 231 23.19 4.78 -13.43
C SER A 231 23.09 4.01 -14.76
N MET A 232 23.91 4.38 -15.74
CA MET A 232 24.01 3.67 -17.02
C MET A 232 24.83 2.38 -16.84
N GLY A 233 24.26 1.37 -16.17
CA GLY A 233 24.66 -0.05 -16.25
C GLY A 233 26.17 -0.35 -16.34
N VAL A 234 27.00 0.26 -15.48
CA VAL A 234 28.42 -0.10 -15.39
C VAL A 234 28.58 -1.17 -14.31
N ILE A 235 29.25 -2.26 -14.67
CA ILE A 235 29.69 -3.35 -13.77
C ILE A 235 30.34 -2.73 -12.52
N PRO A 236 29.99 -3.14 -11.29
CA PRO A 236 30.49 -2.46 -10.10
C PRO A 236 31.98 -2.75 -9.91
N THR A 237 32.83 -1.76 -10.18
CA THR A 237 34.14 -1.67 -9.52
C THR A 237 33.91 -1.12 -8.11
N SER A 238 34.00 -2.02 -7.14
CA SER A 238 33.93 -1.73 -5.71
C SER A 238 34.86 -0.59 -5.33
N THR A 239 34.30 0.60 -5.14
CA THR A 239 35.00 1.70 -4.47
C THR A 239 34.16 2.05 -3.24
N THR A 240 34.55 1.48 -2.11
CA THR A 240 33.94 1.76 -0.80
C THR A 240 34.39 3.14 -0.34
N LEU A 241 33.57 4.17 -0.56
CA LEU A 241 33.66 5.43 0.17
C LEU A 241 32.73 5.33 1.37
N ALA A 242 33.33 5.03 2.52
CA ALA A 242 32.65 5.06 3.81
C ALA A 242 32.30 6.51 4.15
N SER A 243 31.01 6.86 4.08
CA SER A 243 30.50 8.11 4.65
C SER A 243 30.03 7.83 6.07
N ALA A 244 30.74 8.39 7.05
CA ALA A 244 30.38 8.30 8.47
C ALA A 244 29.20 9.24 8.76
N ALA A 245 27.98 8.74 8.56
CA ALA A 245 26.79 9.27 9.23
C ALA A 245 26.61 8.52 10.57
N PRO A 246 26.13 9.17 11.65
CA PRO A 246 25.85 8.48 12.89
C PRO A 246 24.79 7.40 12.64
N ALA A 247 25.21 6.14 12.77
CA ALA A 247 24.33 4.99 12.69
C ALA A 247 23.30 5.09 13.82
N VAL A 248 22.02 5.13 13.44
CA VAL A 248 20.93 4.81 14.36
C VAL A 248 21.19 3.39 14.88
N ALA A 249 21.05 3.19 16.20
CA ALA A 249 21.39 1.94 16.89
C ALA A 249 20.82 0.70 16.15
N PRO A 250 21.53 -0.45 16.19
CA PRO A 250 21.09 -1.64 15.49
C PRO A 250 19.83 -2.19 16.16
N VAL A 251 18.67 -1.76 15.68
CA VAL A 251 17.49 -2.63 15.65
C VAL A 251 17.88 -3.88 14.87
N ASP A 252 17.37 -5.04 15.28
CA ASP A 252 17.46 -6.24 14.45
C ASP A 252 16.78 -5.92 13.09
N ASN A 253 17.60 -5.57 12.10
CA ASN A 253 17.15 -5.02 10.82
C ASN A 253 16.17 -5.98 10.13
N ALA A 254 16.33 -7.28 10.32
CA ALA A 254 15.43 -8.27 9.76
C ALA A 254 14.05 -8.23 10.42
N ALA A 255 13.99 -8.18 11.76
CA ALA A 255 12.74 -8.08 12.50
C ALA A 255 12.00 -6.76 12.21
N PHE A 256 12.74 -5.65 12.13
CA PHE A 256 12.21 -4.33 11.77
C PHE A 256 11.63 -4.31 10.35
N LEU A 257 12.39 -4.76 9.35
CA LEU A 257 11.91 -4.79 7.96
C LEU A 257 10.75 -5.76 7.75
N SER A 258 10.63 -6.79 8.61
CA SER A 258 9.51 -7.73 8.59
C SER A 258 8.22 -7.16 9.20
N SER A 259 8.29 -6.14 10.06
CA SER A 259 7.12 -5.63 10.82
C SER A 259 6.15 -4.79 9.99
N PHE A 260 6.62 -4.25 8.86
CA PHE A 260 5.82 -3.40 7.98
C PHE A 260 4.66 -4.18 7.33
N PRO A 261 3.48 -3.56 7.14
CA PRO A 261 2.38 -4.22 6.48
C PRO A 261 2.72 -4.53 5.01
N ASP A 262 2.45 -5.76 4.58
CA ASP A 262 2.28 -6.03 3.16
C ASP A 262 0.92 -5.45 2.73
N VAL A 263 0.83 -4.93 1.51
CA VAL A 263 -0.47 -4.47 0.96
C VAL A 263 -1.55 -5.57 0.95
N GLN A 264 -1.20 -6.84 1.21
CA GLN A 264 -2.11 -7.98 1.26
C GLN A 264 -2.80 -8.22 2.62
N SER A 265 -2.39 -7.57 3.72
CA SER A 265 -2.91 -7.91 5.07
C SER A 265 -4.30 -7.36 5.39
N VAL A 266 -5.09 -6.93 4.40
CA VAL A 266 -6.47 -6.48 4.61
C VAL A 266 -7.44 -7.59 4.17
N ALA A 267 -8.14 -8.21 5.14
CA ALA A 267 -9.12 -9.25 4.87
C ALA A 267 -10.22 -8.78 3.88
N PRO A 268 -10.60 -9.58 2.87
CA PRO A 268 -11.69 -9.23 1.96
C PRO A 268 -13.05 -9.33 2.67
N VAL A 269 -13.88 -8.29 2.57
CA VAL A 269 -15.32 -8.37 2.86
C VAL A 269 -16.02 -8.82 1.56
N PRO A 270 -16.89 -9.84 1.57
CA PRO A 270 -17.50 -10.36 0.34
C PRO A 270 -18.51 -9.34 -0.23
N VAL A 271 -18.46 -9.08 -1.53
CA VAL A 271 -19.50 -8.33 -2.26
C VAL A 271 -19.90 -9.06 -3.53
N ALA A 272 -21.22 -9.23 -3.68
CA ALA A 272 -21.87 -9.87 -4.80
C ALA A 272 -21.73 -9.03 -6.09
N SER A 273 -21.54 -9.74 -7.21
CA SER A 273 -21.37 -9.18 -8.55
C SER A 273 -22.69 -8.63 -9.11
N ALA A 274 -22.65 -7.44 -9.69
CA ALA A 274 -23.63 -7.00 -10.70
C ALA A 274 -22.89 -6.24 -11.80
N SER A 275 -23.07 -6.71 -13.03
CA SER A 275 -22.52 -6.16 -14.26
C SER A 275 -23.43 -5.06 -14.81
N THR A 276 -22.85 -3.95 -15.29
CA THR A 276 -23.44 -3.19 -16.40
C THR A 276 -22.38 -2.27 -17.04
N THR A 277 -22.42 -2.24 -18.36
CA THR A 277 -21.52 -1.56 -19.29
C THR A 277 -22.03 -0.17 -19.64
N THR A 278 -21.16 0.84 -19.68
CA THR A 278 -21.28 2.00 -20.60
C THR A 278 -19.93 2.67 -20.84
N ASN A 279 -19.71 3.04 -22.11
CA ASN A 279 -18.50 3.63 -22.69
C ASN A 279 -18.44 5.16 -22.49
N THR A 280 -17.28 5.67 -22.05
CA THR A 280 -16.76 7.00 -22.45
C THR A 280 -15.22 7.05 -22.29
N SER A 281 -14.53 7.68 -23.24
CA SER A 281 -13.06 7.78 -23.38
C SER A 281 -12.32 8.36 -22.15
N PRO A 282 -11.07 7.94 -21.85
CA PRO A 282 -10.38 8.35 -20.63
C PRO A 282 -9.59 9.67 -20.77
N PRO A 283 -9.52 10.51 -19.71
CA PRO A 283 -8.48 11.51 -19.54
C PRO A 283 -7.13 10.86 -19.21
N THR A 284 -6.04 11.50 -19.64
CA THR A 284 -4.64 11.10 -19.40
C THR A 284 -4.19 11.46 -17.98
N ASP A 285 -4.73 10.77 -16.97
CA ASP A 285 -4.19 10.78 -15.61
C ASP A 285 -3.46 9.46 -15.33
N PRO A 286 -2.22 9.46 -14.81
CA PRO A 286 -1.60 8.24 -14.32
C PRO A 286 -2.27 7.85 -13.00
N VAL A 287 -3.41 7.15 -13.06
CA VAL A 287 -4.04 6.54 -11.90
C VAL A 287 -3.66 5.07 -11.89
N PHE A 288 -2.62 4.72 -11.12
CA PHE A 288 -2.28 3.31 -10.90
C PHE A 288 -3.03 2.80 -9.67
N ARG A 289 -3.96 1.86 -9.88
CA ARG A 289 -4.71 1.24 -8.78
C ARG A 289 -3.87 0.11 -8.21
N SER A 290 -3.15 0.36 -7.11
CA SER A 290 -2.57 -0.72 -6.29
C SER A 290 -3.58 -1.86 -6.13
N LEU A 291 -3.14 -3.09 -6.35
CA LEU A 291 -4.02 -4.25 -6.57
C LEU A 291 -4.82 -4.69 -5.35
N PHE A 292 -4.61 -4.03 -4.21
CA PHE A 292 -5.14 -4.43 -2.91
C PHE A 292 -6.02 -3.35 -2.25
N GLN A 293 -6.63 -2.48 -3.05
CA GLN A 293 -7.65 -1.56 -2.57
C GLN A 293 -8.96 -2.32 -2.25
N ALA A 294 -9.15 -2.71 -0.99
CA ALA A 294 -10.44 -3.13 -0.45
C ALA A 294 -11.10 -1.98 0.33
N GLY A 295 -12.31 -1.57 -0.12
CA GLY A 295 -13.35 -1.00 0.72
C GLY A 295 -13.36 0.53 0.97
N LYS A 296 -14.18 1.26 0.20
CA LYS A 296 -15.23 2.21 0.67
C LYS A 296 -15.86 2.90 -0.55
N ARG A 297 -16.97 2.34 -1.05
CA ARG A 297 -17.88 3.06 -1.95
C ARG A 297 -19.01 3.63 -1.09
N THR A 298 -19.03 4.93 -0.88
CA THR A 298 -20.25 5.66 -0.49
C THR A 298 -20.89 6.15 -1.78
N GLN A 299 -21.91 5.43 -2.27
CA GLN A 299 -22.83 5.99 -3.25
C GLN A 299 -24.11 6.44 -2.53
N PRO A 300 -24.71 7.56 -2.97
CA PRO A 300 -25.97 8.07 -2.41
C PRO A 300 -27.13 7.16 -2.80
N VAL A 301 -27.98 6.82 -1.82
CA VAL A 301 -29.28 6.20 -2.07
C VAL A 301 -30.16 7.16 -2.89
N SER A 302 -30.67 6.72 -4.03
CA SER A 302 -31.68 7.47 -4.78
C SER A 302 -33.08 7.23 -4.17
N PRO A 303 -33.98 8.22 -4.15
CA PRO A 303 -35.25 8.17 -3.43
C PRO A 303 -36.36 7.43 -4.19
N ALA A 304 -36.11 6.17 -4.59
CA ALA A 304 -37.06 5.39 -5.37
C ALA A 304 -37.19 3.93 -4.90
N VAL A 305 -37.41 3.70 -3.60
CA VAL A 305 -38.08 2.49 -3.06
C VAL A 305 -38.77 2.87 -1.75
N HIS A 306 -39.88 3.61 -1.83
CA HIS A 306 -40.76 3.86 -0.68
C HIS A 306 -42.23 3.55 -0.99
N GLU A 307 -42.48 2.61 -1.91
CA GLU A 307 -43.84 2.34 -2.42
C GLU A 307 -44.14 0.88 -2.77
N LEU A 308 -43.40 -0.07 -2.19
CA LEU A 308 -43.85 -1.46 -2.15
C LEU A 308 -43.64 -1.93 -0.72
N TRP A 309 -44.71 -2.40 -0.07
CA TRP A 309 -44.82 -2.79 1.35
C TRP A 309 -45.26 -1.69 2.32
N GLY A 310 -46.42 -1.10 2.03
CA GLY A 310 -47.35 -0.62 3.05
C GLY A 310 -48.61 -1.49 3.08
N ASN A 311 -49.06 -1.82 4.30
CA ASN A 311 -50.38 -2.34 4.72
C ASN A 311 -50.60 -3.87 4.61
N SER A 312 -51.09 -4.61 5.62
CA SER A 312 -51.52 -4.38 7.01
C SER A 312 -51.60 -5.77 7.73
N PRO A 313 -52.34 -5.96 8.86
CA PRO A 313 -51.85 -5.92 10.24
C PRO A 313 -51.85 -7.29 10.94
N SER A 314 -51.09 -7.41 12.03
CA SER A 314 -51.10 -8.58 12.92
C SER A 314 -52.29 -8.53 13.88
N LEU A 315 -53.00 -9.65 13.99
CA LEU A 315 -54.05 -9.89 14.99
C LEU A 315 -53.46 -10.20 16.37
N THR A 316 -54.25 -9.79 17.36
CA THR A 316 -54.16 -9.76 18.83
C THR A 316 -53.88 -11.07 19.60
N SER A 317 -53.54 -10.86 20.89
CA SER A 317 -53.82 -11.66 22.11
C SER A 317 -52.68 -12.52 22.68
N VAL A 318 -52.44 -12.68 24.00
CA VAL A 318 -53.03 -12.23 25.28
C VAL A 318 -51.98 -12.53 26.40
N VAL A 319 -52.13 -11.88 27.56
CA VAL A 319 -51.24 -11.81 28.75
C VAL A 319 -51.51 -12.98 29.78
N PRO A 320 -51.03 -12.97 31.06
CA PRO A 320 -50.06 -13.85 31.76
C PRO A 320 -50.75 -14.73 32.87
N PRO A 321 -50.26 -15.00 34.12
CA PRO A 321 -48.94 -14.93 34.81
C PRO A 321 -48.58 -16.19 35.67
N VAL A 322 -47.51 -16.12 36.49
CA VAL A 322 -47.50 -16.40 37.96
C VAL A 322 -46.06 -16.71 38.47
N ALA A 323 -45.66 -15.99 39.53
CA ALA A 323 -44.61 -16.35 40.49
C ALA A 323 -45.30 -16.71 41.84
N PRO A 324 -44.67 -17.37 42.84
CA PRO A 324 -43.75 -16.66 43.74
C PRO A 324 -42.62 -17.51 44.41
N ALA A 325 -41.93 -16.80 45.30
CA ALA A 325 -40.68 -16.94 46.07
C ALA A 325 -40.52 -18.05 47.15
N ASN A 326 -39.29 -18.01 47.73
CA ASN A 326 -38.75 -18.53 49.01
C ASN A 326 -37.94 -19.84 48.86
N SER A 327 -36.72 -20.04 49.39
CA SER A 327 -36.12 -19.59 50.66
C SER A 327 -34.58 -19.66 50.64
N ALA A 328 -33.95 -19.04 51.63
CA ALA A 328 -32.52 -18.79 51.86
C ALA A 328 -31.58 -20.00 52.09
N GLN A 329 -30.29 -19.86 51.75
CA GLN A 329 -29.12 -20.07 52.64
C GLN A 329 -27.76 -19.90 51.89
N THR A 330 -26.90 -19.03 52.41
CA THR A 330 -25.42 -19.01 52.25
C THR A 330 -24.78 -19.76 53.45
N PRO A 331 -23.51 -20.25 53.47
CA PRO A 331 -22.33 -19.65 52.82
C PRO A 331 -21.18 -20.60 52.33
N ASN A 332 -20.23 -19.97 51.63
CA ASN A 332 -18.79 -20.28 51.46
C ASN A 332 -18.33 -21.66 50.97
N ALA A 333 -17.72 -21.70 49.79
CA ALA A 333 -16.26 -21.82 49.60
C ALA A 333 -15.89 -22.30 48.17
N ASN A 334 -14.74 -21.83 47.70
CA ASN A 334 -13.94 -22.31 46.58
C ASN A 334 -14.33 -21.88 45.15
N ALA A 335 -13.44 -21.06 44.58
CA ALA A 335 -13.31 -20.78 43.17
C ALA A 335 -12.97 -22.06 42.36
N PRO A 336 -13.53 -22.22 41.16
CA PRO A 336 -12.95 -23.10 40.14
C PRO A 336 -12.26 -22.30 39.04
N GLN A 337 -11.11 -22.84 38.67
CA GLN A 337 -10.18 -22.41 37.64
C GLN A 337 -10.82 -22.38 36.25
N SER A 338 -10.29 -21.50 35.42
CA SER A 338 -10.61 -21.35 34.00
C SER A 338 -10.37 -22.66 33.24
N LEU A 339 -11.38 -23.06 32.46
CA LEU A 339 -11.32 -24.14 31.47
C LEU A 339 -10.22 -23.87 30.43
N ASP A 340 -9.22 -24.73 30.44
CA ASP A 340 -8.25 -24.90 29.37
C ASP A 340 -8.93 -25.65 28.21
N LEU A 341 -9.10 -24.96 27.08
CA LEU A 341 -9.85 -25.44 25.91
C LEU A 341 -9.02 -26.28 24.93
N PHE A 342 -7.80 -26.69 25.29
CA PHE A 342 -6.89 -27.38 24.36
C PHE A 342 -6.31 -28.70 24.87
N SER A 343 -7.01 -29.45 25.73
CA SER A 343 -6.60 -30.81 26.10
C SER A 343 -7.78 -31.78 26.15
N ASP A 344 -7.67 -32.89 25.44
CA ASP A 344 -8.57 -34.03 25.59
C ASP A 344 -8.12 -34.94 26.75
N ARG A 345 -9.01 -35.87 27.14
CA ARG A 345 -8.87 -36.68 28.36
C ARG A 345 -7.72 -37.70 28.31
N ASN A 346 -6.99 -37.81 27.19
CA ASN A 346 -5.91 -38.78 27.00
C ASN A 346 -4.54 -38.15 26.62
N GLY A 347 -4.40 -36.83 26.68
CA GLY A 347 -3.10 -36.16 26.86
C GLY A 347 -1.97 -36.58 25.90
N THR A 348 -2.25 -36.71 24.60
CA THR A 348 -1.21 -37.04 23.61
C THR A 348 -1.10 -35.93 22.55
N PHE A 349 0.01 -35.18 22.61
CA PHE A 349 0.45 -34.29 21.52
C PHE A 349 1.03 -35.12 20.38
N SER A 350 0.81 -34.71 19.13
CA SER A 350 1.59 -35.24 18.00
C SER A 350 1.88 -34.14 16.99
N SER A 351 3.17 -33.79 17.00
CA SER A 351 4.09 -33.34 15.95
C SER A 351 3.69 -32.20 15.02
#